data_AF-A0A1Q8VCE0-F1
#
_entry.id   AF-A0A1Q8VCE0-F1
#
_cell.length_a   1.000
_cell.length_b   1.000
_cell.length_c   1.000
_cell.angle_alpha   90.00
_cell.angle_beta   90.00
_cell.angle_gamma   90.00
#
_symmetry.space_group_name_H-M   'P 1'
#
loop_
_entity.id
_entity.type
_entity.pdbx_description
1 polymer ?
#
loop_
_entity_poly.entity_id
_entity_poly.type
_entity_poly.pdbx_seq_one_letter_code
_entity_poly.pdbx_strand_id
1 'polypeptide(L)'
;MNVPRALGRIAPRGGHRLSGPAGGLSARARACRSTGLIALTSLLLSGLVPVAGAAPDTGDSSGRDETPAPVQILDLTTSGGQATEVGRSGLDDVQGSTGEGTGSADAASVSAAPILSTTAAVPALAQTPGTAGAPAASILPAATDPQADATLLTDPLQVDRFFVAGFTWTGGADLPDGVRIYLRVRENGTWSPCYLNEAADAGRDDRTTSGTGEFVTGGADAIQASVVGGSLPAGLQLALVPSRPQGEEVLDADDLKTTKAAPTPVIEETAASQPQGAQVDPAATTPSASPAWVTRPVAAPVAVPATAPVVAPAATTANGLPVAVTTRAEWGAKASYMSWDPEYARAGHVVVHHTAGTNSYSAGQSASIVRGVYYYHAVTLDWGDIGYNFLVDKFGTVFEGRSGSVAAPAGKMSVGAHSRGVNTGTMGISMMGDYSTVSPSDAQLGSVALRGALGSNGWIGAATSGVQTSSKGGVFQRFEHGVGYWSPATGAQFVGEPVLSAWGAYGYQTGSMGYPCSGGVVGVGGSRHQIFEGGIAYWRPGGRVSFIHGSILNAWAAAGWERSKVGLPTGRAVRQADGTMTQTFEKGRISVAPNGKVTIR
;
A
#
# COMPACT_ATOMS: atom_id res chain seq x y z
N MET A 1 31.89 15.40 -44.37
CA MET A 1 33.15 16.16 -44.48
C MET A 1 32.83 17.61 -44.09
N ASN A 2 33.67 18.20 -43.22
CA ASN A 2 33.72 19.61 -42.80
C ASN A 2 32.74 20.15 -41.74
N VAL A 3 33.25 20.13 -40.50
CA VAL A 3 33.04 21.12 -39.43
C VAL A 3 33.74 22.43 -39.83
N PRO A 4 33.35 23.60 -39.27
CA PRO A 4 34.33 24.27 -38.42
C PRO A 4 33.77 24.91 -37.13
N ARG A 5 34.65 24.93 -36.13
CA ARG A 5 34.56 25.55 -34.80
C ARG A 5 34.68 27.07 -34.87
N ALA A 6 34.09 27.80 -33.92
CA ALA A 6 34.70 28.99 -33.34
C ALA A 6 34.22 29.26 -31.90
N LEU A 7 35.19 29.48 -31.01
CA LEU A 7 35.07 29.90 -29.60
C LEU A 7 34.79 31.41 -29.49
N GLY A 8 34.03 31.81 -28.47
CA GLY A 8 33.92 33.21 -28.03
C GLY A 8 33.67 33.32 -26.53
N ARG A 9 34.71 33.72 -25.77
CA ARG A 9 34.66 34.09 -24.34
C ARG A 9 33.95 35.44 -24.17
N ILE A 10 33.06 35.58 -23.19
CA ILE A 10 32.72 36.87 -22.56
C ILE A 10 32.55 36.67 -21.04
N ALA A 11 33.29 37.48 -20.27
CA ALA A 11 33.22 37.60 -18.81
C ALA A 11 32.16 38.65 -18.39
N PRO A 12 31.69 38.67 -17.12
CA PRO A 12 30.45 39.36 -16.73
C PRO A 12 30.65 40.82 -16.29
N ARG A 13 29.67 41.68 -16.57
CA ARG A 13 29.42 42.98 -15.92
C ARG A 13 28.03 42.87 -15.26
N GLY A 14 27.92 42.96 -13.93
CA GLY A 14 27.52 44.19 -13.20
C GLY A 14 26.10 44.61 -13.61
N GLY A 15 25.05 44.55 -12.80
CA GLY A 15 24.89 44.74 -11.37
C GLY A 15 23.74 45.73 -11.19
N HIS A 16 22.57 45.27 -10.73
CA HIS A 16 21.50 46.16 -10.30
C HIS A 16 20.87 45.63 -9.00
N ARG A 17 21.04 46.42 -7.95
CA ARG A 17 20.31 46.35 -6.68
C ARG A 17 18.86 46.79 -6.91
N LEU A 18 17.90 46.03 -6.39
CA LEU A 18 16.64 46.58 -5.89
C LEU A 18 16.38 45.97 -4.50
N SER A 19 16.07 46.86 -3.56
CA SER A 19 16.02 46.62 -2.13
C SER A 19 14.57 46.65 -1.64
N GLY A 20 14.14 45.58 -0.96
CA GLY A 20 13.18 45.56 0.18
C GLY A 20 11.67 45.41 -0.09
N PRO A 21 10.86 44.97 0.89
CA PRO A 21 11.15 44.14 2.07
C PRO A 21 10.29 42.83 2.10
N ALA A 22 10.90 41.72 2.53
CA ALA A 22 10.20 40.46 2.78
C ALA A 22 9.74 40.38 4.24
N GLY A 23 8.42 40.34 4.46
CA GLY A 23 7.80 39.92 5.71
C GLY A 23 7.94 38.41 5.89
N GLY A 24 8.33 37.98 7.09
CA GLY A 24 8.85 36.64 7.36
C GLY A 24 7.79 35.54 7.52
N LEU A 25 8.13 34.36 7.00
CA LEU A 25 7.74 33.06 7.52
C LEU A 25 9.00 32.19 7.58
N SER A 26 9.15 31.48 8.68
CA SER A 26 10.37 30.86 9.19
C SER A 26 10.98 29.80 8.25
N ALA A 27 12.27 29.95 7.97
CA ALA A 27 13.10 29.03 7.19
C ALA A 27 13.51 27.78 8.02
N ARG A 28 12.56 26.89 8.35
CA ARG A 28 12.85 25.65 9.11
C ARG A 28 12.43 24.32 8.50
N ALA A 29 11.95 24.26 7.25
CA ALA A 29 11.51 23.00 6.63
C ALA A 29 12.22 22.61 5.31
N ARG A 30 13.25 23.36 4.87
CA ARG A 30 13.94 23.09 3.60
C ARG A 30 15.38 22.62 3.80
N ALA A 31 15.56 21.41 4.32
CA ALA A 31 16.88 20.78 4.40
C ALA A 31 16.93 19.26 4.19
N CYS A 32 15.80 18.56 3.97
CA CYS A 32 15.80 17.09 3.87
C CYS A 32 15.95 16.51 2.44
N ARG A 33 16.27 17.33 1.42
CA ARG A 33 16.43 16.84 0.04
C ARG A 33 17.70 17.38 -0.59
N SER A 34 18.85 16.70 -0.42
CA SER A 34 19.95 16.63 -1.40
C SER A 34 21.20 15.90 -0.85
N THR A 35 21.94 15.24 -1.77
CA THR A 35 23.31 14.66 -1.69
C THR A 35 23.37 13.16 -1.31
N GLY A 36 24.09 12.25 -1.98
CA GLY A 36 25.03 12.31 -3.12
C GLY A 36 25.59 10.91 -3.45
N LEU A 37 26.10 10.76 -4.67
CA LEU A 37 26.50 9.54 -5.39
C LEU A 37 28.03 9.36 -5.38
N ILE A 38 28.60 8.18 -5.09
CA ILE A 38 29.99 7.79 -5.48
C ILE A 38 30.06 6.27 -5.77
N ALA A 39 30.74 5.92 -6.87
CA ALA A 39 30.90 4.62 -7.51
C ALA A 39 31.95 3.69 -6.87
N LEU A 40 31.88 2.38 -7.16
CA LEU A 40 33.03 1.46 -7.25
C LEU A 40 32.68 0.20 -8.08
N THR A 41 33.67 -0.27 -8.84
CA THR A 41 33.65 -1.27 -9.93
C THR A 41 34.23 -2.64 -9.53
N SER A 42 33.70 -3.69 -10.18
CA SER A 42 34.31 -5.01 -10.55
C SER A 42 34.51 -6.11 -9.48
N LEU A 43 33.93 -7.32 -9.69
CA LEU A 43 34.60 -8.50 -10.30
C LEU A 43 33.62 -9.72 -10.41
N LEU A 44 33.64 -10.40 -11.56
CA LEU A 44 33.00 -11.69 -11.87
C LEU A 44 33.77 -12.87 -11.24
N LEU A 45 33.08 -13.98 -10.93
CA LEU A 45 33.51 -15.34 -11.34
C LEU A 45 32.37 -16.37 -11.21
N SER A 46 32.25 -17.20 -12.26
CA SER A 46 31.21 -18.19 -12.51
C SER A 46 31.43 -19.52 -11.77
N GLY A 47 30.35 -20.29 -11.57
CA GLY A 47 30.39 -21.71 -11.22
C GLY A 47 29.07 -22.43 -11.56
N LEU A 48 29.09 -23.24 -12.62
CA LEU A 48 28.07 -24.21 -13.06
C LEU A 48 28.26 -25.54 -12.33
N VAL A 49 27.21 -26.16 -11.76
CA VAL A 49 26.98 -27.64 -11.76
C VAL A 49 25.49 -27.96 -11.41
N PRO A 50 24.96 -29.20 -11.56
CA PRO A 50 23.99 -29.58 -12.58
C PRO A 50 22.58 -29.92 -12.03
N VAL A 51 21.62 -30.01 -12.97
CA VAL A 51 20.25 -30.48 -12.77
C VAL A 51 20.23 -32.00 -12.55
N ALA A 52 19.58 -32.44 -11.48
CA ALA A 52 19.15 -33.84 -11.30
C ALA A 52 17.62 -33.87 -11.21
N GLY A 53 16.99 -34.55 -12.16
CA GLY A 53 15.54 -34.76 -12.19
C GLY A 53 15.10 -35.81 -11.18
N ALA A 54 13.90 -35.63 -10.63
CA ALA A 54 13.14 -36.68 -9.98
C ALA A 54 11.66 -36.50 -10.27
N ALA A 55 11.05 -37.57 -10.78
CA ALA A 55 9.65 -37.75 -11.09
C ALA A 55 8.80 -37.89 -9.80
N PRO A 56 7.45 -37.85 -9.90
CA PRO A 56 6.57 -37.40 -8.81
C PRO A 56 6.15 -38.55 -7.88
N ASP A 57 5.79 -38.22 -6.64
CA ASP A 57 4.70 -38.94 -5.97
C ASP A 57 3.95 -38.08 -4.92
N THR A 58 2.65 -37.96 -5.20
CA THR A 58 1.45 -37.84 -4.35
C THR A 58 1.46 -37.03 -3.05
N GLY A 59 0.88 -35.82 -3.13
CA GLY A 59 0.31 -35.05 -2.02
C GLY A 59 -0.68 -34.00 -2.57
N ASP A 60 -1.96 -34.15 -2.22
CA ASP A 60 -3.18 -33.41 -2.59
C ASP A 60 -3.14 -32.43 -3.79
N SER A 61 -3.75 -32.91 -4.87
CA SER A 61 -3.89 -32.32 -6.20
C SER A 61 -5.24 -31.60 -6.36
N SER A 62 -5.48 -30.49 -5.66
CA SER A 62 -6.65 -29.64 -5.97
C SER A 62 -6.36 -28.56 -7.03
N GLY A 63 -5.10 -28.36 -7.40
CA GLY A 63 -4.70 -27.34 -8.37
C GLY A 63 -4.03 -27.84 -9.65
N ARG A 64 -3.80 -29.16 -9.82
CA ARG A 64 -3.15 -29.71 -11.02
C ARG A 64 -4.12 -30.20 -12.10
N ASP A 65 -5.34 -30.58 -11.74
CA ASP A 65 -6.31 -31.22 -12.66
C ASP A 65 -7.49 -30.32 -13.10
N GLU A 66 -7.52 -29.03 -12.77
CA GLU A 66 -8.58 -28.15 -13.28
C GLU A 66 -8.42 -27.88 -14.78
N THR A 67 -9.40 -28.24 -15.58
CA THR A 67 -9.40 -27.98 -17.03
C THR A 67 -9.39 -26.46 -17.29
N PRO A 68 -8.63 -25.97 -18.29
CA PRO A 68 -8.76 -24.59 -18.73
C PRO A 68 -10.21 -24.25 -19.10
N ALA A 69 -10.67 -23.05 -18.74
CA ALA A 69 -12.03 -22.56 -18.97
C ALA A 69 -12.00 -21.15 -19.59
N PRO A 70 -13.00 -20.78 -20.40
CA PRO A 70 -13.07 -19.44 -20.98
C PRO A 70 -13.30 -18.38 -19.91
N VAL A 71 -12.80 -17.17 -20.17
CA VAL A 71 -13.20 -15.98 -19.40
C VAL A 71 -14.60 -15.59 -19.85
N GLN A 72 -15.54 -15.47 -18.91
CA GLN A 72 -16.91 -15.07 -19.23
C GLN A 72 -16.96 -13.54 -19.28
N ILE A 73 -17.49 -12.99 -20.37
CA ILE A 73 -17.63 -11.55 -20.62
C ILE A 73 -19.12 -11.22 -20.65
N LEU A 74 -19.54 -10.24 -19.86
CA LEU A 74 -20.88 -9.69 -19.89
C LEU A 74 -20.81 -8.26 -20.44
N ASP A 75 -21.44 -8.03 -21.58
CA ASP A 75 -21.61 -6.68 -22.12
C ASP A 75 -22.72 -5.98 -21.35
N LEU A 76 -22.37 -4.94 -20.59
CA LEU A 76 -23.31 -4.19 -19.74
C LEU A 76 -23.83 -2.94 -20.46
N THR A 77 -23.01 -2.33 -21.32
CA THR A 77 -23.47 -1.24 -22.19
C THR A 77 -22.99 -1.43 -23.63
N THR A 78 -23.78 -0.92 -24.56
CA THR A 78 -23.42 -0.81 -25.99
C THR A 78 -22.28 0.19 -26.18
N SER A 79 -21.68 0.20 -27.38
CA SER A 79 -20.68 1.20 -27.78
C SER A 79 -21.19 2.65 -27.74
N GLY A 80 -22.50 2.86 -27.68
CA GLY A 80 -23.13 4.18 -27.49
C GLY A 80 -23.46 4.53 -26.03
N GLY A 81 -23.05 3.71 -25.05
CA GLY A 81 -23.32 3.94 -23.63
C GLY A 81 -24.77 3.65 -23.20
N GLN A 82 -25.54 2.91 -23.99
CA GLN A 82 -26.87 2.43 -23.60
C GLN A 82 -26.76 1.08 -22.90
N ALA A 83 -27.48 0.88 -21.79
CA ALA A 83 -27.51 -0.42 -21.10
C ALA A 83 -28.02 -1.54 -22.02
N THR A 84 -27.34 -2.68 -21.98
CA THR A 84 -27.79 -3.91 -22.68
C THR A 84 -28.96 -4.55 -21.94
N GLU A 85 -29.51 -5.64 -22.48
CA GLU A 85 -30.52 -6.44 -21.78
C GLU A 85 -29.99 -6.98 -20.44
N VAL A 86 -28.76 -7.51 -20.43
CA VAL A 86 -28.07 -7.95 -19.20
C VAL A 86 -27.87 -6.79 -18.23
N GLY A 87 -27.43 -5.62 -18.72
CA GLY A 87 -27.18 -4.44 -17.87
C GLY A 87 -28.42 -3.86 -17.20
N ARG A 88 -29.63 -4.11 -17.71
CA ARG A 88 -30.89 -3.61 -17.15
C ARG A 88 -31.77 -4.67 -16.51
N SER A 89 -31.32 -5.93 -16.47
CA SER A 89 -32.20 -7.06 -16.12
C SER A 89 -32.74 -6.97 -14.69
N GLY A 90 -31.97 -6.38 -13.76
CA GLY A 90 -32.37 -6.21 -12.36
C GLY A 90 -33.04 -4.87 -12.05
N LEU A 91 -33.19 -3.95 -13.02
CA LEU A 91 -33.85 -2.66 -12.77
C LEU A 91 -35.37 -2.80 -12.60
N ASP A 92 -35.98 -3.79 -13.25
CA ASP A 92 -37.44 -4.00 -13.24
C ASP A 92 -37.94 -4.52 -11.86
N ASP A 93 -37.12 -5.34 -11.19
CA ASP A 93 -37.42 -5.89 -9.85
C ASP A 93 -37.43 -4.82 -8.75
N VAL A 94 -36.60 -3.78 -8.89
CA VAL A 94 -36.54 -2.66 -7.94
C VAL A 94 -37.75 -1.74 -8.08
N GLN A 95 -38.23 -1.52 -9.31
CA GLN A 95 -39.43 -0.70 -9.56
C GLN A 95 -40.72 -1.42 -9.11
N GLY A 96 -40.81 -2.74 -9.26
CA GLY A 96 -41.94 -3.55 -8.80
C GLY A 96 -42.11 -3.59 -7.28
N SER A 97 -41.03 -3.47 -6.51
CA SER A 97 -41.03 -3.46 -5.04
C SER A 97 -41.72 -2.24 -4.41
N THR A 98 -41.99 -1.18 -5.18
CA THR A 98 -42.67 0.03 -4.67
C THR A 98 -44.18 0.04 -4.90
N GLY A 99 -44.75 -1.02 -5.50
CA GLY A 99 -46.12 -1.01 -6.00
C GLY A 99 -46.92 -2.28 -5.76
N GLU A 100 -47.05 -2.76 -4.51
CA GLU A 100 -48.10 -3.74 -4.17
C GLU A 100 -48.93 -3.26 -2.98
N GLY A 101 -50.12 -2.73 -3.30
CA GLY A 101 -51.09 -2.22 -2.35
C GLY A 101 -52.43 -1.83 -3.00
N THR A 102 -53.17 -2.85 -3.49
CA THR A 102 -54.61 -2.87 -3.78
C THR A 102 -55.17 -2.00 -4.93
N GLY A 103 -55.77 -2.66 -5.93
CA GLY A 103 -56.59 -2.01 -6.95
C GLY A 103 -58.07 -1.90 -6.56
N SER A 104 -58.74 -0.84 -7.04
CA SER A 104 -60.07 -0.91 -7.68
C SER A 104 -60.50 0.46 -8.23
N ALA A 105 -60.80 0.47 -9.54
CA ALA A 105 -61.72 1.28 -10.36
C ALA A 105 -61.99 2.79 -10.15
N ASP A 106 -62.02 3.45 -11.33
CA ASP A 106 -62.80 4.62 -11.78
C ASP A 106 -62.32 6.07 -11.54
N ALA A 107 -61.92 6.64 -12.68
CA ALA A 107 -62.30 7.93 -13.27
C ALA A 107 -61.86 9.27 -12.65
N ALA A 108 -61.39 10.12 -13.60
CA ALA A 108 -61.41 11.57 -13.66
C ALA A 108 -60.14 12.34 -13.23
N SER A 109 -59.72 13.17 -14.19
CA SER A 109 -58.71 14.22 -14.17
C SER A 109 -58.72 15.14 -12.95
N VAL A 110 -57.54 15.45 -12.40
CA VAL A 110 -57.12 16.82 -12.00
C VAL A 110 -55.61 16.89 -11.74
N SER A 111 -55.04 18.05 -12.07
CA SER A 111 -53.63 18.41 -11.89
C SER A 111 -53.39 19.07 -10.52
N ALA A 112 -52.15 18.87 -10.01
CA ALA A 112 -51.37 19.67 -9.06
C ALA A 112 -51.91 20.04 -7.66
N ALA A 113 -51.22 19.57 -6.61
CA ALA A 113 -50.69 20.37 -5.50
C ALA A 113 -49.78 19.53 -4.56
N PRO A 114 -48.74 20.12 -3.92
CA PRO A 114 -47.78 19.41 -3.07
C PRO A 114 -48.29 19.29 -1.62
N ILE A 115 -47.93 18.22 -0.93
CA ILE A 115 -48.15 18.08 0.53
C ILE A 115 -46.83 18.08 1.29
N LEU A 116 -46.82 18.94 2.31
CA LEU A 116 -45.74 19.24 3.24
C LEU A 116 -45.40 18.03 4.12
N SER A 117 -44.10 17.77 4.31
CA SER A 117 -43.61 17.09 5.52
C SER A 117 -43.01 18.12 6.47
N THR A 118 -43.58 18.13 7.67
CA THR A 118 -43.22 18.95 8.82
C THR A 118 -41.82 18.61 9.33
N THR A 119 -40.90 19.59 9.30
CA THR A 119 -39.65 19.55 10.07
C THR A 119 -39.76 20.52 11.24
N ALA A 120 -39.46 20.01 12.44
CA ALA A 120 -39.41 20.80 13.66
C ALA A 120 -38.21 21.76 13.62
N ALA A 121 -38.47 23.04 13.94
CA ALA A 121 -37.48 24.10 13.98
C ALA A 121 -37.05 24.42 15.42
N VAL A 122 -35.75 24.62 15.63
CA VAL A 122 -35.18 25.59 16.60
C VAL A 122 -33.75 25.98 16.15
N PRO A 123 -33.20 27.16 16.49
CA PRO A 123 -32.99 28.22 15.51
C PRO A 123 -31.50 28.56 15.26
N ALA A 124 -31.28 29.18 14.10
CA ALA A 124 -30.00 29.73 13.66
C ALA A 124 -29.59 30.99 14.44
N LEU A 125 -28.29 31.11 14.73
CA LEU A 125 -27.65 32.37 15.11
C LEU A 125 -26.78 32.87 13.96
N ALA A 126 -27.14 34.08 13.51
CA ALA A 126 -26.63 34.97 12.47
C ALA A 126 -25.19 34.81 11.95
N GLN A 127 -25.08 34.92 10.62
CA GLN A 127 -23.85 35.16 9.85
C GLN A 127 -23.40 36.62 9.94
N THR A 128 -22.09 36.86 9.73
CA THR A 128 -21.59 38.06 9.01
C THR A 128 -20.51 37.65 7.98
N PRO A 129 -20.39 38.36 6.85
CA PRO A 129 -19.67 37.88 5.66
C PRO A 129 -18.28 38.51 5.49
N GLY A 130 -17.35 37.78 4.85
CA GLY A 130 -16.08 38.36 4.43
C GLY A 130 -15.10 37.42 3.75
N THR A 131 -14.88 37.67 2.46
CA THR A 131 -13.72 37.33 1.60
C THR A 131 -13.62 35.94 0.95
N ALA A 132 -13.43 36.00 -0.36
CA ALA A 132 -13.53 34.96 -1.37
C ALA A 132 -12.25 34.09 -1.52
N GLY A 133 -12.45 32.87 -2.03
CA GLY A 133 -11.44 32.13 -2.79
C GLY A 133 -10.93 30.82 -2.19
N ALA A 134 -11.78 29.79 -2.12
CA ALA A 134 -11.36 28.38 -2.09
C ALA A 134 -12.43 27.54 -2.82
N PRO A 135 -12.06 26.53 -3.64
CA PRO A 135 -13.05 25.69 -4.31
C PRO A 135 -13.90 24.97 -3.26
N ALA A 136 -15.22 25.06 -3.43
CA ALA A 136 -16.19 24.42 -2.57
C ALA A 136 -15.93 22.92 -2.52
N ALA A 137 -15.91 22.37 -1.30
CA ALA A 137 -16.06 20.93 -1.11
C ALA A 137 -17.36 20.51 -1.81
N SER A 138 -17.26 19.63 -2.81
CA SER A 138 -18.44 18.93 -3.31
C SER A 138 -19.04 18.16 -2.15
N ILE A 139 -20.17 18.67 -1.67
CA ILE A 139 -21.04 17.95 -0.76
C ILE A 139 -21.50 16.72 -1.54
N LEU A 140 -20.94 15.55 -1.20
CA LEU A 140 -21.41 14.25 -1.68
C LEU A 140 -22.90 14.12 -1.34
N PRO A 141 -23.74 13.56 -2.22
CA PRO A 141 -25.10 13.24 -1.82
C PRO A 141 -25.08 12.22 -0.67
N ALA A 142 -26.19 12.17 0.06
CA ALA A 142 -26.47 11.26 1.16
C ALA A 142 -26.18 9.79 0.83
N ALA A 143 -26.16 8.93 1.85
CA ALA A 143 -25.95 7.49 1.78
C ALA A 143 -26.40 6.87 0.43
N THR A 144 -25.46 6.29 -0.31
CA THR A 144 -25.72 5.73 -1.64
C THR A 144 -26.24 4.31 -1.47
N ASP A 145 -27.39 4.02 -2.06
CA ASP A 145 -27.90 2.65 -2.20
C ASP A 145 -27.51 2.13 -3.59
N PRO A 146 -26.55 1.20 -3.69
CA PRO A 146 -26.10 0.69 -4.98
C PRO A 146 -27.19 -0.02 -5.80
N GLN A 147 -28.33 -0.38 -5.22
CA GLN A 147 -29.45 -0.98 -5.95
C GLN A 147 -30.52 0.04 -6.26
N ALA A 148 -30.93 0.86 -5.28
CA ALA A 148 -32.01 1.83 -5.48
C ALA A 148 -31.60 3.01 -6.36
N ASP A 149 -30.33 3.43 -6.29
CA ASP A 149 -29.80 4.56 -7.06
C ASP A 149 -29.19 4.14 -8.42
N ALA A 150 -29.33 2.85 -8.77
CA ALA A 150 -28.70 2.27 -9.94
C ALA A 150 -29.32 2.80 -11.25
N THR A 151 -28.47 3.27 -12.15
CA THR A 151 -28.83 3.55 -13.55
C THR A 151 -28.58 2.34 -14.46
N LEU A 152 -27.79 1.37 -13.97
CA LEU A 152 -27.59 0.05 -14.55
C LEU A 152 -27.56 -0.94 -13.39
N LEU A 153 -28.37 -1.99 -13.45
CA LEU A 153 -28.43 -3.05 -12.44
C LEU A 153 -28.70 -4.37 -13.14
N THR A 154 -27.78 -5.32 -12.96
CA THR A 154 -28.03 -6.71 -13.38
C THR A 154 -28.89 -7.41 -12.35
N ASP A 155 -29.56 -8.48 -12.76
CA ASP A 155 -30.04 -9.48 -11.81
C ASP A 155 -28.87 -10.07 -11.01
N PRO A 156 -29.13 -10.79 -9.92
CA PRO A 156 -28.13 -11.67 -9.34
C PRO A 156 -27.95 -12.88 -10.28
N LEU A 157 -26.87 -12.87 -11.06
CA LEU A 157 -26.58 -13.83 -12.13
C LEU A 157 -25.75 -14.99 -11.60
N GLN A 158 -26.18 -16.22 -11.85
CA GLN A 158 -25.37 -17.41 -11.67
C GLN A 158 -24.43 -17.58 -12.87
N VAL A 159 -23.14 -17.81 -12.58
CA VAL A 159 -22.06 -17.87 -13.57
C VAL A 159 -21.11 -19.02 -13.24
N ASP A 160 -20.25 -19.40 -14.18
CA ASP A 160 -19.20 -20.36 -13.88
C ASP A 160 -18.19 -19.77 -12.89
N ARG A 161 -17.54 -20.66 -12.12
CA ARG A 161 -16.65 -20.26 -11.03
C ARG A 161 -15.53 -19.35 -11.52
N PHE A 162 -15.42 -18.16 -10.92
CA PHE A 162 -14.38 -17.19 -11.24
C PHE A 162 -13.61 -16.77 -9.99
N PHE A 163 -12.35 -16.33 -10.15
CA PHE A 163 -11.41 -15.95 -9.10
C PHE A 163 -11.01 -14.47 -9.16
N VAL A 164 -11.13 -13.85 -10.33
CA VAL A 164 -10.93 -12.41 -10.53
C VAL A 164 -12.09 -11.87 -11.35
N ALA A 165 -12.62 -10.73 -10.94
CA ALA A 165 -13.56 -9.93 -11.72
C ALA A 165 -13.04 -8.52 -11.92
N GLY A 166 -13.46 -7.88 -12.99
CA GLY A 166 -13.14 -6.47 -13.23
C GLY A 166 -13.92 -5.92 -14.41
N PHE A 167 -14.00 -4.60 -14.49
CA PHE A 167 -14.74 -3.92 -15.55
C PHE A 167 -13.77 -3.24 -16.52
N THR A 168 -14.15 -3.20 -17.79
CA THR A 168 -13.48 -2.38 -18.80
C THR A 168 -14.48 -1.48 -19.51
N TRP A 169 -14.01 -0.38 -20.09
CA TRP A 169 -14.83 0.50 -20.92
C TRP A 169 -14.03 1.12 -22.04
N THR A 170 -14.75 1.62 -23.05
CA THR A 170 -14.17 2.39 -24.14
C THR A 170 -14.10 3.87 -23.76
N GLY A 171 -12.95 4.50 -24.02
CA GLY A 171 -12.80 5.95 -23.85
C GLY A 171 -11.62 6.34 -22.96
N GLY A 172 -11.83 7.35 -22.13
CA GLY A 172 -10.81 7.89 -21.23
C GLY A 172 -10.46 6.93 -20.09
N ALA A 173 -9.28 7.14 -19.51
CA ALA A 173 -8.74 6.33 -18.40
C ALA A 173 -9.62 6.31 -17.15
N ASP A 174 -10.41 7.36 -16.95
CA ASP A 174 -11.24 7.56 -15.78
C ASP A 174 -12.73 7.36 -16.14
N LEU A 175 -13.52 6.97 -15.14
CA LEU A 175 -14.96 6.97 -15.25
C LEU A 175 -15.49 8.41 -15.40
N PRO A 176 -16.65 8.63 -16.05
CA PRO A 176 -17.28 9.94 -16.07
C PRO A 176 -17.55 10.47 -14.65
N ASP A 177 -17.49 11.79 -14.47
CA ASP A 177 -17.68 12.43 -13.17
C ASP A 177 -18.99 11.97 -12.49
N GLY A 178 -18.86 11.49 -11.24
CA GLY A 178 -20.00 11.03 -10.44
C GLY A 178 -20.48 9.60 -10.75
N VAL A 179 -19.86 8.90 -11.72
CA VAL A 179 -20.15 7.49 -11.98
C VAL A 179 -19.38 6.60 -11.01
N ARG A 180 -20.07 5.63 -10.43
CA ARG A 180 -19.49 4.61 -9.56
C ARG A 180 -19.99 3.24 -9.97
N ILE A 181 -19.07 2.27 -10.03
CA ILE A 181 -19.38 0.89 -10.36
C ILE A 181 -19.28 0.06 -9.09
N TYR A 182 -20.33 -0.71 -8.81
CA TYR A 182 -20.41 -1.61 -7.68
C TYR A 182 -20.56 -3.05 -8.15
N LEU A 183 -20.04 -3.98 -7.36
CA LEU A 183 -20.31 -5.40 -7.54
C LEU A 183 -20.45 -6.12 -6.20
N ARG A 184 -21.21 -7.20 -6.20
CA ARG A 184 -21.21 -8.20 -5.11
C ARG A 184 -21.18 -9.59 -5.69
N VAL A 185 -20.63 -10.53 -4.94
CA VAL A 185 -20.42 -11.91 -5.40
C VAL A 185 -21.01 -12.90 -4.40
N ARG A 186 -21.34 -14.10 -4.88
CA ARG A 186 -21.72 -15.23 -4.03
C ARG A 186 -20.59 -16.22 -3.92
N GLU A 187 -20.20 -16.54 -2.69
CA GLU A 187 -19.19 -17.55 -2.38
C GLU A 187 -19.79 -18.56 -1.40
N ASN A 188 -19.69 -19.85 -1.72
CA ASN A 188 -20.20 -20.93 -0.86
C ASN A 188 -21.67 -20.70 -0.43
N GLY A 189 -22.51 -20.25 -1.37
CA GLY A 189 -23.93 -19.96 -1.14
C GLY A 189 -24.24 -18.65 -0.40
N THR A 190 -23.23 -17.86 -0.02
CA THR A 190 -23.40 -16.61 0.73
C THR A 190 -23.03 -15.41 -0.12
N TRP A 191 -23.92 -14.42 -0.20
CA TRP A 191 -23.66 -13.16 -0.89
C TRP A 191 -22.80 -12.22 -0.04
N SER A 192 -21.84 -11.57 -0.67
CA SER A 192 -21.07 -10.50 -0.07
C SER A 192 -21.89 -9.20 0.04
N PRO A 193 -21.42 -8.22 0.84
CA PRO A 193 -21.81 -6.82 0.65
C PRO A 193 -21.49 -6.33 -0.76
N CYS A 194 -22.05 -5.18 -1.14
CA CYS A 194 -21.64 -4.46 -2.34
C CYS A 194 -20.31 -3.74 -2.09
N TYR A 195 -19.38 -3.92 -3.02
CA TYR A 195 -18.08 -3.26 -3.02
C TYR A 195 -18.05 -2.23 -4.14
N LEU A 196 -17.50 -1.05 -3.84
CA LEU A 196 -17.10 -0.10 -4.87
C LEU A 196 -15.90 -0.68 -5.63
N ASN A 197 -15.97 -0.70 -6.95
CA ASN A 197 -14.86 -1.10 -7.79
C ASN A 197 -14.29 0.14 -8.50
N GLU A 198 -13.12 0.58 -8.07
CA GLU A 198 -12.51 1.82 -8.49
C GLU A 198 -11.78 1.68 -9.82
N ALA A 199 -11.72 2.77 -10.59
CA ALA A 199 -10.90 2.84 -11.79
C ALA A 199 -9.43 2.56 -11.43
N ALA A 200 -8.73 1.79 -12.27
CA ALA A 200 -7.35 1.41 -11.99
C ALA A 200 -6.42 2.64 -12.00
N ASP A 201 -5.78 2.90 -10.87
CA ASP A 201 -4.66 3.86 -10.73
C ASP A 201 -3.33 3.29 -11.28
N ALA A 202 -3.33 1.98 -11.54
CA ALA A 202 -2.34 1.20 -12.25
C ALA A 202 -2.54 1.26 -13.77
N GLY A 203 -1.51 0.94 -14.54
CA GLY A 203 -1.59 0.89 -15.99
C GLY A 203 -0.28 1.16 -16.71
N ARG A 204 -0.27 0.77 -17.99
CA ARG A 204 0.80 1.10 -18.94
C ARG A 204 0.53 2.50 -19.51
N ASP A 205 1.57 3.32 -19.61
CA ASP A 205 1.43 4.69 -20.09
C ASP A 205 1.08 4.78 -21.59
N ASP A 206 1.22 3.69 -22.36
CA ASP A 206 1.03 3.65 -23.82
C ASP A 206 -0.10 2.72 -24.31
N ARG A 207 -0.98 2.25 -23.41
CA ARG A 207 -2.17 1.44 -23.77
C ARG A 207 -3.46 2.13 -23.35
N THR A 208 -4.54 1.82 -24.06
CA THR A 208 -5.79 2.59 -24.04
C THR A 208 -6.98 1.88 -23.40
N THR A 209 -6.88 0.58 -23.10
CA THR A 209 -7.98 -0.15 -22.45
C THR A 209 -8.11 0.32 -21.01
N SER A 210 -9.22 0.98 -20.73
CA SER A 210 -9.53 1.52 -19.41
C SER A 210 -10.35 0.50 -18.64
N GLY A 211 -10.11 0.42 -17.33
CA GLY A 211 -10.76 -0.57 -16.50
C GLY A 211 -10.57 -0.32 -15.01
N THR A 212 -11.24 -1.13 -14.22
CA THR A 212 -11.11 -1.12 -12.75
C THR A 212 -9.89 -1.91 -12.30
N GLY A 213 -9.51 -1.73 -11.04
CA GLY A 213 -8.65 -2.69 -10.34
C GLY A 213 -9.26 -4.10 -10.31
N GLU A 214 -8.43 -5.10 -10.01
CA GLU A 214 -8.84 -6.49 -9.88
C GLU A 214 -9.65 -6.74 -8.59
N PHE A 215 -10.82 -7.36 -8.74
CA PHE A 215 -11.62 -7.85 -7.63
C PHE A 215 -11.38 -9.35 -7.41
N VAL A 216 -10.77 -9.71 -6.29
CA VAL A 216 -10.39 -11.10 -5.97
C VAL A 216 -11.52 -11.83 -5.26
N THR A 217 -11.74 -13.10 -5.64
CA THR A 217 -12.66 -14.04 -5.00
C THR A 217 -11.96 -15.35 -4.62
N GLY A 218 -12.55 -16.10 -3.70
CA GLY A 218 -12.26 -17.49 -3.36
C GLY A 218 -13.01 -18.49 -4.25
N GLY A 219 -13.33 -18.11 -5.49
CA GLY A 219 -14.08 -18.94 -6.44
C GLY A 219 -15.58 -18.72 -6.34
N ALA A 220 -16.02 -17.48 -6.57
CA ALA A 220 -17.42 -17.10 -6.62
C ALA A 220 -18.17 -17.77 -7.78
N ASP A 221 -19.46 -18.03 -7.59
CA ASP A 221 -20.34 -18.72 -8.56
C ASP A 221 -21.61 -17.93 -8.92
N ALA A 222 -21.72 -16.70 -8.42
CA ALA A 222 -22.72 -15.74 -8.83
C ALA A 222 -22.20 -14.31 -8.63
N ILE A 223 -22.74 -13.37 -9.39
CA ILE A 223 -22.37 -11.95 -9.34
C ILE A 223 -23.60 -11.07 -9.58
N GLN A 224 -23.56 -9.87 -9.02
CA GLN A 224 -24.47 -8.79 -9.38
C GLN A 224 -23.65 -7.51 -9.54
N ALA A 225 -23.87 -6.79 -10.64
CA ALA A 225 -23.21 -5.53 -10.93
C ALA A 225 -24.21 -4.38 -10.93
N SER A 226 -23.75 -3.21 -10.48
CA SER A 226 -24.52 -1.98 -10.52
C SER A 226 -23.66 -0.79 -10.92
N VAL A 227 -24.26 0.17 -11.62
CA VAL A 227 -23.66 1.48 -11.89
C VAL A 227 -24.60 2.56 -11.39
N VAL A 228 -24.06 3.44 -10.54
CA VAL A 228 -24.74 4.64 -10.03
C VAL A 228 -24.14 5.85 -10.72
N GLY A 229 -24.98 6.77 -11.20
CA GLY A 229 -24.56 8.01 -11.86
C GLY A 229 -25.28 8.27 -13.18
N GLY A 230 -25.30 9.52 -13.64
CA GLY A 230 -26.17 9.97 -14.73
C GLY A 230 -25.73 9.62 -16.16
N SER A 231 -24.49 9.15 -16.37
CA SER A 231 -23.96 8.84 -17.70
C SER A 231 -23.21 7.52 -17.70
N LEU A 232 -23.81 6.49 -18.28
CA LEU A 232 -23.18 5.16 -18.36
C LEU A 232 -21.96 5.18 -19.30
N PRO A 233 -20.84 4.52 -18.93
CA PRO A 233 -19.69 4.37 -19.81
C PRO A 233 -20.04 3.64 -21.11
N ALA A 234 -19.39 4.00 -22.21
CA ALA A 234 -19.55 3.32 -23.49
C ALA A 234 -18.78 1.99 -23.52
N GLY A 235 -19.41 0.93 -24.01
CA GLY A 235 -18.78 -0.40 -24.10
C GLY A 235 -18.31 -0.93 -22.75
N LEU A 236 -19.11 -0.72 -21.70
CA LEU A 236 -18.83 -1.24 -20.36
C LEU A 236 -18.99 -2.75 -20.38
N GLN A 237 -17.92 -3.47 -20.05
CA GLN A 237 -17.90 -4.92 -19.98
C GLN A 237 -17.49 -5.37 -18.59
N LEU A 238 -18.03 -6.50 -18.14
CA LEU A 238 -17.61 -7.21 -16.92
C LEU A 238 -16.93 -8.51 -17.33
N ALA A 239 -15.67 -8.68 -16.94
CA ALA A 239 -14.89 -9.89 -17.19
C ALA A 239 -14.82 -10.75 -15.92
N LEU A 240 -15.10 -12.05 -16.05
CA LEU A 240 -15.07 -13.04 -14.97
C LEU A 240 -14.05 -14.12 -15.29
N VAL A 241 -12.91 -14.07 -14.60
CA VAL A 241 -11.73 -14.86 -14.92
C VAL A 241 -11.69 -16.14 -14.06
N PRO A 242 -11.74 -17.35 -14.65
CA PRO A 242 -11.65 -18.62 -13.92
C PRO A 242 -10.22 -18.89 -13.43
N SER A 243 -10.02 -20.02 -12.74
CA SER A 243 -8.72 -20.40 -12.15
C SER A 243 -7.62 -20.64 -13.19
N ARG A 244 -8.00 -21.09 -14.39
CA ARG A 244 -7.13 -21.40 -15.53
C ARG A 244 -7.75 -20.81 -16.80
N PRO A 245 -7.69 -19.48 -16.95
CA PRO A 245 -8.36 -18.80 -18.04
C PRO A 245 -7.74 -19.17 -19.39
N GLN A 246 -8.58 -19.39 -20.39
CA GLN A 246 -8.19 -19.64 -21.78
C GLN A 246 -9.32 -19.28 -22.75
N GLY A 247 -9.06 -18.28 -23.60
CA GLY A 247 -10.09 -17.74 -24.49
C GLY A 247 -11.11 -16.90 -23.73
N GLU A 248 -12.09 -16.39 -24.46
CA GLU A 248 -13.19 -15.57 -23.96
C GLU A 248 -14.50 -16.12 -24.52
N GLU A 249 -15.55 -16.02 -23.71
CA GLU A 249 -16.93 -16.36 -24.05
C GLU A 249 -17.81 -15.20 -23.63
N VAL A 250 -18.54 -14.61 -24.58
CA VAL A 250 -19.52 -13.57 -24.28
C VAL A 250 -20.82 -14.25 -23.90
N LEU A 251 -21.38 -13.90 -22.75
CA LEU A 251 -22.64 -14.44 -22.26
C LEU A 251 -23.76 -13.45 -22.55
N ASP A 252 -24.74 -13.90 -23.33
CA ASP A 252 -25.95 -13.14 -23.59
C ASP A 252 -27.01 -13.39 -22.50
N ALA A 253 -28.09 -12.60 -22.49
CA ALA A 253 -29.15 -12.72 -21.49
C ALA A 253 -29.79 -14.13 -21.44
N ASP A 254 -29.87 -14.81 -22.58
CA ASP A 254 -30.46 -16.15 -22.71
C ASP A 254 -29.60 -17.27 -22.08
N ASP A 255 -28.29 -17.05 -21.95
CA ASP A 255 -27.36 -18.01 -21.34
C ASP A 255 -27.34 -17.91 -19.81
N LEU A 256 -27.79 -16.77 -19.28
CA LEU A 256 -27.67 -16.42 -17.87
C LEU A 256 -28.88 -16.90 -17.07
N LYS A 257 -28.62 -17.45 -15.88
CA LYS A 257 -29.66 -17.83 -14.92
C LYS A 257 -29.65 -16.89 -13.73
N THR A 258 -30.82 -16.46 -13.29
CA THR A 258 -30.95 -15.64 -12.09
C THR A 258 -30.99 -16.51 -10.83
N THR A 259 -30.46 -16.00 -9.74
CA THR A 259 -30.51 -16.62 -8.42
C THR A 259 -31.03 -15.62 -7.39
N LYS A 260 -31.57 -16.11 -6.28
CA LYS A 260 -32.00 -15.22 -5.18
C LYS A 260 -30.79 -14.59 -4.48
N ALA A 261 -30.92 -13.31 -4.18
CA ALA A 261 -30.01 -12.55 -3.34
C ALA A 261 -30.81 -11.66 -2.40
N ALA A 262 -30.35 -11.50 -1.15
CA ALA A 262 -30.99 -10.56 -0.24
C ALA A 262 -30.82 -9.12 -0.73
N PRO A 263 -31.72 -8.18 -0.37
CA PRO A 263 -31.53 -6.75 -0.63
C PRO A 263 -30.21 -6.25 -0.04
N THR A 264 -29.54 -5.35 -0.74
CA THR A 264 -28.29 -4.77 -0.25
C THR A 264 -28.60 -3.74 0.84
N PRO A 265 -27.89 -3.74 1.99
CA PRO A 265 -28.00 -2.65 2.95
C PRO A 265 -27.42 -1.36 2.37
N VAL A 266 -28.04 -0.22 2.71
CA VAL A 266 -27.59 1.13 2.30
C VAL A 266 -26.15 1.36 2.76
N ILE A 267 -25.29 1.84 1.86
CA ILE A 267 -23.91 2.18 2.18
C ILE A 267 -23.88 3.60 2.75
N GLU A 268 -23.81 3.72 4.07
CA GLU A 268 -23.48 4.98 4.73
C GLU A 268 -21.97 5.20 4.65
N GLU A 269 -21.54 6.21 3.89
CA GLU A 269 -20.16 6.67 3.95
C GLU A 269 -19.95 7.35 5.31
N THR A 270 -19.50 6.57 6.29
CA THR A 270 -19.08 7.12 7.58
C THR A 270 -17.81 7.91 7.32
N ALA A 271 -17.95 9.23 7.13
CA ALA A 271 -16.83 10.15 7.34
C ALA A 271 -16.22 9.78 8.69
N ALA A 272 -14.99 9.26 8.68
CA ALA A 272 -14.30 8.69 9.82
C ALA A 272 -14.36 9.63 11.03
N SER A 273 -15.40 9.46 11.84
CA SER A 273 -15.58 10.15 13.10
C SER A 273 -15.02 9.21 14.15
N GLN A 274 -13.87 9.59 14.70
CA GLN A 274 -13.24 8.90 15.80
C GLN A 274 -14.28 8.65 16.91
N PRO A 275 -14.51 7.41 17.37
CA PRO A 275 -15.25 7.22 18.60
C PRO A 275 -14.39 7.76 19.75
N GLN A 276 -14.85 8.89 20.31
CA GLN A 276 -14.41 9.38 21.61
C GLN A 276 -14.63 8.28 22.66
N GLY A 277 -13.60 8.11 23.50
CA GLY A 277 -13.41 6.93 24.33
C GLY A 277 -14.57 6.56 25.23
N ALA A 278 -14.94 5.28 25.19
CA ALA A 278 -15.56 4.61 26.32
C ALA A 278 -14.44 4.00 27.17
N GLN A 279 -14.20 4.65 28.31
CA GLN A 279 -13.31 4.21 29.38
C GLN A 279 -13.86 2.91 29.99
N VAL A 280 -13.06 1.85 30.03
CA VAL A 280 -13.40 0.61 30.75
C VAL A 280 -12.45 0.48 31.94
N ASP A 281 -13.00 0.57 33.14
CA ASP A 281 -12.28 0.50 34.42
C ASP A 281 -11.63 -0.89 34.63
N PRO A 282 -10.37 -0.97 35.09
CA PRO A 282 -9.73 -2.23 35.46
C PRO A 282 -9.90 -2.49 36.96
N ALA A 283 -10.77 -3.43 37.33
CA ALA A 283 -10.77 -3.98 38.69
C ALA A 283 -11.05 -5.49 38.70
N ALA A 284 -10.22 -6.18 39.48
CA ALA A 284 -10.27 -7.58 39.90
C ALA A 284 -9.70 -8.62 38.92
N THR A 285 -8.42 -8.99 39.09
CA THR A 285 -8.03 -10.26 39.76
C THR A 285 -6.51 -10.28 39.98
N THR A 286 -6.10 -10.34 41.24
CA THR A 286 -4.72 -10.45 41.73
C THR A 286 -4.09 -11.82 41.45
N PRO A 287 -2.77 -11.91 41.19
CA PRO A 287 -2.05 -13.18 41.16
C PRO A 287 -1.57 -13.57 42.58
N SER A 288 -1.71 -14.86 42.93
CA SER A 288 -1.12 -15.44 44.14
C SER A 288 -0.03 -16.45 43.78
N ALA A 289 1.08 -16.39 44.50
CA ALA A 289 2.34 -17.07 44.24
C ALA A 289 2.35 -18.57 44.60
N SER A 290 3.25 -19.31 43.93
CA SER A 290 3.73 -20.69 44.12
C SER A 290 4.29 -20.97 45.55
N PRO A 291 4.81 -22.18 45.94
CA PRO A 291 5.18 -23.37 45.14
C PRO A 291 4.90 -24.76 45.80
N ALA A 292 5.10 -25.86 45.06
CA ALA A 292 5.78 -27.08 45.52
C ALA A 292 5.80 -28.19 44.46
N TRP A 293 6.91 -28.94 44.47
CA TRP A 293 7.33 -29.99 43.56
C TRP A 293 6.58 -31.30 43.79
N VAL A 294 6.15 -31.98 42.72
CA VAL A 294 5.89 -33.42 42.73
C VAL A 294 6.41 -34.04 41.43
N THR A 295 7.41 -34.91 41.57
CA THR A 295 7.95 -35.77 40.52
C THR A 295 7.05 -37.01 40.34
N ARG A 296 6.74 -37.37 39.09
CA ARG A 296 6.21 -38.70 38.69
C ARG A 296 6.58 -39.00 37.23
N PRO A 297 6.63 -40.27 36.78
CA PRO A 297 7.78 -40.82 36.09
C PRO A 297 7.59 -40.83 34.57
N VAL A 298 8.72 -40.87 33.87
CA VAL A 298 8.85 -41.06 32.42
C VAL A 298 8.20 -42.36 31.99
N ALA A 299 7.15 -42.27 31.16
CA ALA A 299 6.69 -43.37 30.32
C ALA A 299 7.45 -43.31 28.98
N ALA A 300 7.96 -44.47 28.56
CA ALA A 300 8.74 -44.64 27.34
C ALA A 300 7.92 -44.27 26.08
N PRO A 301 8.54 -43.69 25.04
CA PRO A 301 7.84 -43.35 23.81
C PRO A 301 7.56 -44.61 22.98
N VAL A 302 6.28 -44.83 22.67
CA VAL A 302 5.85 -45.73 21.60
C VAL A 302 6.16 -45.05 20.28
N ALA A 303 6.93 -45.72 19.42
CA ALA A 303 7.35 -45.21 18.13
C ALA A 303 6.13 -44.95 17.21
N VAL A 304 5.89 -43.68 16.92
CA VAL A 304 5.03 -43.24 15.81
C VAL A 304 5.91 -43.28 14.56
N PRO A 305 5.49 -43.90 13.44
CA PRO A 305 6.27 -43.87 12.22
C PRO A 305 6.41 -42.42 11.76
N ALA A 306 7.67 -42.00 11.53
CA ALA A 306 8.00 -40.68 11.05
C ALA A 306 7.39 -40.46 9.65
N THR A 307 6.34 -39.64 9.58
CA THR A 307 5.95 -38.98 8.34
C THR A 307 7.14 -38.13 7.89
N ALA A 308 7.62 -38.40 6.68
CA ALA A 308 8.70 -37.64 6.05
C ALA A 308 8.33 -36.15 6.00
N PRO A 309 9.29 -35.23 6.16
CA PRO A 309 9.03 -33.81 5.99
C PRO A 309 8.58 -33.57 4.55
N VAL A 310 7.42 -32.93 4.38
CA VAL A 310 7.02 -32.33 3.11
C VAL A 310 8.15 -31.40 2.69
N VAL A 311 8.82 -31.74 1.59
CA VAL A 311 9.91 -30.92 1.04
C VAL A 311 9.26 -29.64 0.52
N ALA A 312 9.47 -28.54 1.24
CA ALA A 312 9.16 -27.20 0.76
C ALA A 312 9.91 -26.97 -0.57
N PRO A 313 9.31 -26.27 -1.56
CA PRO A 313 9.99 -25.95 -2.81
C PRO A 313 11.32 -25.27 -2.50
N ALA A 314 12.36 -25.59 -3.28
CA ALA A 314 13.68 -25.00 -3.13
C ALA A 314 13.56 -23.48 -3.21
N ALA A 315 13.77 -22.80 -2.09
CA ALA A 315 13.64 -21.35 -2.01
C ALA A 315 14.67 -20.67 -2.93
N THR A 316 14.26 -20.28 -4.13
CA THR A 316 15.04 -19.36 -4.95
C THR A 316 15.05 -18.00 -4.27
N THR A 317 16.22 -17.59 -3.78
CA THR A 317 16.46 -16.21 -3.34
C THR A 317 16.60 -15.35 -4.59
N ALA A 318 15.47 -14.87 -5.07
CA ALA A 318 15.36 -13.94 -6.18
C ALA A 318 16.20 -12.68 -5.90
N ASN A 319 17.21 -12.35 -6.70
CA ASN A 319 17.97 -11.09 -6.57
C ASN A 319 18.56 -10.76 -5.18
N GLY A 320 18.86 -11.76 -4.35
CA GLY A 320 19.32 -11.53 -2.97
C GLY A 320 18.20 -11.06 -2.02
N LEU A 321 16.93 -11.17 -2.43
CA LEU A 321 15.78 -11.08 -1.55
C LEU A 321 15.85 -12.26 -0.56
N PRO A 322 15.77 -12.04 0.76
CA PRO A 322 15.82 -13.13 1.74
C PRO A 322 14.43 -13.74 1.99
N VAL A 323 13.59 -13.73 0.96
CA VAL A 323 12.27 -14.37 0.95
C VAL A 323 12.25 -15.37 -0.20
N ALA A 324 11.66 -16.54 0.05
CA ALA A 324 11.41 -17.50 -1.00
C ALA A 324 10.35 -16.92 -1.95
N VAL A 325 10.62 -16.96 -3.26
CA VAL A 325 9.66 -16.51 -4.27
C VAL A 325 9.21 -17.70 -5.09
N THR A 326 7.91 -17.94 -5.14
CA THR A 326 7.26 -18.84 -6.09
C THR A 326 7.35 -18.24 -7.48
N THR A 327 8.15 -18.86 -8.33
CA THR A 327 8.43 -18.43 -9.69
C THR A 327 7.21 -18.56 -10.60
N ARG A 328 7.24 -17.85 -11.73
CA ARG A 328 6.20 -17.94 -12.78
C ARG A 328 5.91 -19.37 -13.23
N ALA A 329 6.95 -20.21 -13.35
CA ALA A 329 6.78 -21.61 -13.71
C ALA A 329 6.04 -22.41 -12.62
N GLU A 330 6.35 -22.16 -11.34
CA GLU A 330 5.77 -22.89 -10.20
C GLU A 330 4.30 -22.57 -9.98
N TRP A 331 3.87 -21.31 -10.13
CA TRP A 331 2.45 -20.96 -10.00
C TRP A 331 1.62 -21.19 -11.29
N GLY A 332 2.28 -21.56 -12.38
CA GLY A 332 1.62 -21.96 -13.64
C GLY A 332 1.31 -20.78 -14.57
N ALA A 333 2.22 -19.82 -14.70
CA ALA A 333 2.10 -18.72 -15.65
C ALA A 333 2.03 -19.23 -17.09
N LYS A 334 0.97 -18.85 -17.82
CA LYS A 334 0.83 -19.19 -19.22
C LYS A 334 1.65 -18.22 -20.09
N ALA A 335 2.77 -18.70 -20.63
CA ALA A 335 3.71 -17.88 -21.37
C ALA A 335 3.10 -17.16 -22.59
N SER A 336 2.06 -17.72 -23.21
CA SER A 336 1.41 -17.13 -24.39
C SER A 336 0.67 -15.82 -24.12
N TYR A 337 0.38 -15.46 -22.86
CA TYR A 337 -0.23 -14.16 -22.52
C TYR A 337 0.80 -13.03 -22.41
N MET A 338 2.09 -13.39 -22.36
CA MET A 338 3.17 -12.42 -22.22
C MET A 338 3.38 -11.70 -23.56
N SER A 339 3.13 -10.40 -23.58
CA SER A 339 3.45 -9.53 -24.72
C SER A 339 4.33 -8.33 -24.33
N TRP A 340 4.67 -8.20 -23.04
CA TRP A 340 5.50 -7.12 -22.52
C TRP A 340 6.99 -7.50 -22.52
N ASP A 341 7.85 -6.68 -23.14
CA ASP A 341 9.30 -6.85 -23.05
C ASP A 341 9.86 -6.23 -21.74
N PRO A 342 10.51 -7.00 -20.85
CA PRO A 342 10.98 -6.47 -19.57
C PRO A 342 12.06 -5.39 -19.73
N GLU A 343 11.82 -4.25 -19.09
CA GLU A 343 12.81 -3.18 -18.92
C GLU A 343 13.28 -3.14 -17.48
N TYR A 344 14.55 -2.79 -17.24
CA TYR A 344 15.13 -2.79 -15.89
C TYR A 344 15.60 -1.39 -15.47
N ALA A 345 14.99 -0.86 -14.42
CA ALA A 345 15.34 0.42 -13.82
C ALA A 345 15.84 0.24 -12.38
N ARG A 346 16.58 1.22 -11.85
CA ARG A 346 16.95 1.23 -10.43
C ARG A 346 15.70 1.50 -9.59
N ALA A 347 15.26 0.55 -8.78
CA ALA A 347 14.15 0.75 -7.85
C ALA A 347 14.67 1.34 -6.52
N GLY A 348 14.33 2.59 -6.23
CA GLY A 348 14.70 3.29 -4.99
C GLY A 348 13.60 3.29 -3.93
N HIS A 349 12.37 2.95 -4.31
CA HIS A 349 11.19 2.96 -3.45
C HIS A 349 10.34 1.72 -3.71
N VAL A 350 9.41 1.44 -2.79
CA VAL A 350 8.43 0.36 -2.90
C VAL A 350 7.04 0.97 -2.82
N VAL A 351 6.15 0.55 -3.71
CA VAL A 351 4.72 0.86 -3.64
C VAL A 351 4.01 -0.43 -3.25
N VAL A 352 3.24 -0.37 -2.17
CA VAL A 352 2.47 -1.52 -1.67
C VAL A 352 1.00 -1.23 -1.90
N HIS A 353 0.35 -2.11 -2.66
CA HIS A 353 -1.08 -2.12 -2.93
C HIS A 353 -1.71 -3.28 -2.17
N HIS A 354 -3.02 -3.24 -2.00
CA HIS A 354 -3.79 -4.45 -1.76
C HIS A 354 -4.82 -4.64 -2.88
N THR A 355 -5.32 -5.85 -3.08
CA THR A 355 -6.38 -6.10 -4.07
C THR A 355 -7.75 -5.71 -3.48
N ALA A 356 -8.80 -5.73 -4.29
CA ALA A 356 -10.17 -5.65 -3.80
C ALA A 356 -10.77 -7.04 -3.56
N GLY A 357 -11.93 -7.09 -2.88
CA GLY A 357 -12.76 -8.28 -2.75
C GLY A 357 -12.56 -9.07 -1.47
N THR A 358 -12.39 -10.39 -1.58
CA THR A 358 -12.50 -11.29 -0.42
C THR A 358 -11.16 -11.60 0.25
N ASN A 359 -11.23 -11.79 1.56
CA ASN A 359 -10.18 -12.43 2.35
C ASN A 359 -10.51 -13.90 2.68
N SER A 360 -11.55 -14.49 2.11
CA SER A 360 -12.05 -15.83 2.46
C SER A 360 -11.28 -16.98 1.78
N TYR A 361 -10.47 -16.70 0.76
CA TYR A 361 -9.79 -17.72 -0.06
C TYR A 361 -8.79 -18.58 0.74
N SER A 362 -8.57 -19.82 0.31
CA SER A 362 -7.64 -20.78 0.90
C SER A 362 -6.24 -20.70 0.27
N ALA A 363 -5.22 -21.26 0.94
CA ALA A 363 -3.84 -21.25 0.44
C ALA A 363 -3.69 -21.97 -0.92
N GLY A 364 -4.48 -23.03 -1.15
CA GLY A 364 -4.51 -23.73 -2.44
C GLY A 364 -5.06 -22.88 -3.59
N GLN A 365 -5.80 -21.82 -3.29
CA GLN A 365 -6.40 -20.92 -4.29
C GLN A 365 -5.50 -19.73 -4.65
N SER A 366 -4.44 -19.46 -3.89
CA SER A 366 -3.55 -18.31 -4.14
C SER A 366 -3.00 -18.29 -5.57
N ALA A 367 -2.51 -19.43 -6.06
CA ALA A 367 -1.99 -19.52 -7.44
C ALA A 367 -3.09 -19.34 -8.51
N SER A 368 -4.34 -19.76 -8.23
CA SER A 368 -5.48 -19.51 -9.12
C SER A 368 -5.81 -18.04 -9.22
N ILE A 369 -5.77 -17.32 -8.10
CA ILE A 369 -5.95 -15.86 -8.07
C ILE A 369 -4.82 -15.18 -8.85
N VAL A 370 -3.55 -15.54 -8.63
CA VAL A 370 -2.42 -14.96 -9.38
C VAL A 370 -2.55 -15.18 -10.89
N ARG A 371 -3.00 -16.36 -11.33
CA ARG A 371 -3.31 -16.63 -12.75
C ARG A 371 -4.47 -15.78 -13.27
N GLY A 372 -5.50 -15.56 -12.46
CA GLY A 372 -6.61 -14.67 -12.79
C GLY A 372 -6.14 -13.22 -12.97
N VAL A 373 -5.34 -12.71 -12.03
CA VAL A 373 -4.74 -11.35 -12.11
C VAL A 373 -3.83 -11.24 -13.33
N TYR A 374 -3.08 -12.29 -13.65
CA TYR A 374 -2.25 -12.31 -14.86
C TYR A 374 -3.07 -12.15 -16.12
N TYR A 375 -4.14 -12.93 -16.29
CA TYR A 375 -5.00 -12.81 -17.47
C TYR A 375 -5.67 -11.44 -17.51
N TYR A 376 -6.22 -10.98 -16.39
CA TYR A 376 -6.91 -9.70 -16.33
C TYR A 376 -5.97 -8.54 -16.71
N HIS A 377 -4.77 -8.49 -16.16
CA HIS A 377 -3.79 -7.45 -16.53
C HIS A 377 -3.24 -7.62 -17.94
N ALA A 378 -2.80 -8.83 -18.29
CA ALA A 378 -2.07 -9.05 -19.53
C ALA A 378 -2.98 -9.01 -20.77
N VAL A 379 -4.18 -9.59 -20.66
CA VAL A 379 -5.12 -9.80 -21.77
C VAL A 379 -6.27 -8.80 -21.67
N THR A 380 -7.05 -8.82 -20.58
CA THR A 380 -8.27 -8.00 -20.47
C THR A 380 -7.98 -6.50 -20.48
N LEU A 381 -6.95 -6.05 -19.75
CA LEU A 381 -6.50 -4.66 -19.75
C LEU A 381 -5.42 -4.36 -20.81
N ASP A 382 -5.01 -5.36 -21.59
CA ASP A 382 -3.99 -5.25 -22.64
C ASP A 382 -2.65 -4.65 -22.15
N TRP A 383 -2.29 -4.89 -20.88
CA TRP A 383 -0.98 -4.43 -20.39
C TRP A 383 0.13 -5.32 -20.93
N GLY A 384 -0.12 -6.61 -21.14
CA GLY A 384 0.85 -7.58 -21.63
C GLY A 384 1.67 -8.33 -20.56
N ASP A 385 1.53 -7.97 -19.27
CA ASP A 385 1.93 -8.78 -18.10
C ASP A 385 1.34 -8.18 -16.80
N ILE A 386 1.47 -8.90 -15.67
CA ILE A 386 1.03 -8.44 -14.34
C ILE A 386 1.65 -7.10 -13.95
N GLY A 387 0.81 -6.11 -13.61
CA GLY A 387 1.14 -4.81 -13.01
C GLY A 387 2.33 -4.81 -12.03
N TYR A 388 2.21 -5.62 -10.98
CA TYR A 388 3.10 -5.70 -9.82
C TYR A 388 4.33 -6.59 -10.04
N ASN A 389 5.44 -6.28 -9.38
CA ASN A 389 6.61 -7.14 -9.36
C ASN A 389 6.38 -8.40 -8.54
N PHE A 390 5.71 -8.27 -7.40
CA PHE A 390 5.39 -9.38 -6.51
C PHE A 390 3.95 -9.31 -6.04
N LEU A 391 3.32 -10.46 -5.87
CA LEU A 391 2.07 -10.60 -5.15
C LEU A 391 2.31 -11.41 -3.89
N VAL A 392 1.70 -11.02 -2.77
CA VAL A 392 1.86 -11.69 -1.49
C VAL A 392 0.49 -12.10 -0.96
N ASP A 393 0.27 -13.41 -0.81
CA ASP A 393 -0.98 -13.91 -0.26
C ASP A 393 -1.07 -13.73 1.26
N LYS A 394 -2.27 -13.85 1.82
CA LYS A 394 -2.51 -13.72 3.26
C LYS A 394 -1.81 -14.82 4.10
N PHE A 395 -1.19 -15.82 3.48
CA PHE A 395 -0.44 -16.90 4.13
C PHE A 395 1.07 -16.65 4.12
N GLY A 396 1.53 -15.57 3.46
CA GLY A 396 2.95 -15.21 3.35
C GLY A 396 3.66 -15.79 2.14
N THR A 397 2.95 -16.41 1.19
CA THR A 397 3.56 -16.85 -0.07
C THR A 397 3.82 -15.65 -0.96
N VAL A 398 5.06 -15.49 -1.44
CA VAL A 398 5.45 -14.45 -2.39
C VAL A 398 5.50 -15.04 -3.79
N PHE A 399 4.71 -14.51 -4.71
CA PHE A 399 4.70 -14.90 -6.11
C PHE A 399 5.47 -13.90 -6.95
N GLU A 400 6.30 -14.38 -7.88
CA GLU A 400 6.82 -13.54 -8.95
C GLU A 400 5.66 -13.11 -9.84
N GLY A 401 5.32 -11.82 -9.77
CA GLY A 401 4.36 -11.17 -10.65
C GLY A 401 5.03 -10.88 -11.99
N ARG A 402 5.41 -9.63 -12.20
CA ARG A 402 6.08 -9.14 -13.42
C ARG A 402 7.29 -10.00 -13.79
N SER A 403 7.31 -10.47 -15.04
CA SER A 403 8.42 -11.22 -15.62
C SER A 403 9.74 -10.46 -15.48
N GLY A 404 10.79 -11.19 -15.10
CA GLY A 404 12.12 -10.64 -14.87
C GLY A 404 12.32 -10.04 -13.49
N SER A 405 11.31 -9.99 -12.61
CA SER A 405 11.47 -9.46 -11.25
C SER A 405 12.42 -10.30 -10.42
N VAL A 406 12.40 -11.63 -10.59
CA VAL A 406 13.32 -12.56 -9.90
C VAL A 406 14.73 -12.54 -10.49
N ALA A 407 14.83 -12.26 -11.80
CA ALA A 407 16.08 -12.30 -12.57
C ALA A 407 16.72 -10.91 -12.77
N ALA A 408 16.10 -9.83 -12.25
CA ALA A 408 16.60 -8.47 -12.47
C ALA A 408 18.04 -8.28 -11.98
N PRO A 409 18.90 -7.51 -12.68
CA PRO A 409 20.25 -7.26 -12.19
C PRO A 409 20.26 -6.61 -10.79
N ALA A 410 21.32 -6.86 -10.01
CA ALA A 410 21.46 -6.30 -8.66
C ALA A 410 21.26 -4.77 -8.64
N GLY A 411 20.41 -4.30 -7.72
CA GLY A 411 20.05 -2.88 -7.60
C GLY A 411 19.07 -2.36 -8.66
N LYS A 412 18.50 -3.25 -9.48
CA LYS A 412 17.44 -2.95 -10.45
C LYS A 412 16.20 -3.80 -10.19
N MET A 413 15.10 -3.42 -10.81
CA MET A 413 13.84 -4.15 -10.84
C MET A 413 13.20 -4.03 -12.23
N SER A 414 12.41 -5.04 -12.60
CA SER A 414 11.57 -4.99 -13.81
C SER A 414 10.58 -3.84 -13.68
N VAL A 415 10.50 -2.95 -14.66
CA VAL A 415 9.58 -1.81 -14.66
C VAL A 415 8.15 -2.34 -14.77
N GLY A 416 7.31 -1.96 -13.82
CA GLY A 416 5.94 -2.43 -13.72
C GLY A 416 4.92 -1.52 -14.40
N ALA A 417 3.66 -1.78 -14.07
CA ALA A 417 2.48 -1.00 -14.47
C ALA A 417 1.53 -0.86 -13.27
N HIS A 418 2.08 -0.83 -12.05
CA HIS A 418 1.33 -0.90 -10.80
C HIS A 418 0.96 0.47 -10.24
N SER A 419 1.58 1.56 -10.71
CA SER A 419 1.25 2.91 -10.25
C SER A 419 1.61 3.93 -11.33
N ARG A 420 0.58 4.40 -12.04
CA ARG A 420 0.73 5.28 -13.21
C ARG A 420 1.53 6.53 -12.84
N GLY A 421 2.46 6.91 -13.72
CA GLY A 421 3.36 8.05 -13.51
C GLY A 421 4.56 7.81 -12.58
N VAL A 422 4.58 6.71 -11.81
CA VAL A 422 5.73 6.34 -10.94
C VAL A 422 6.16 4.88 -11.07
N ASN A 423 5.73 4.19 -12.13
CA ASN A 423 6.14 2.82 -12.48
C ASN A 423 7.67 2.66 -12.59
N THR A 424 8.36 3.66 -13.14
CA THR A 424 9.82 3.65 -13.22
C THR A 424 10.43 4.14 -11.90
N GLY A 425 11.37 3.37 -11.35
CA GLY A 425 12.09 3.74 -10.13
C GLY A 425 11.47 3.21 -8.85
N THR A 426 10.38 2.44 -8.96
CA THR A 426 9.69 1.79 -7.86
C THR A 426 9.61 0.27 -8.07
N MET A 427 9.34 -0.46 -6.99
CA MET A 427 8.95 -1.87 -7.02
C MET A 427 7.52 -1.99 -6.50
N GLY A 428 6.65 -2.64 -7.25
CA GLY A 428 5.25 -2.86 -6.89
C GLY A 428 5.03 -4.18 -6.16
N ILE A 429 4.40 -4.13 -5.00
CA ILE A 429 3.97 -5.31 -4.25
C ILE A 429 2.44 -5.24 -4.08
N SER A 430 1.72 -6.27 -4.51
CA SER A 430 0.28 -6.40 -4.25
C SER A 430 0.03 -7.40 -3.12
N MET A 431 -0.58 -6.94 -2.04
CA MET A 431 -1.07 -7.75 -0.95
C MET A 431 -2.44 -8.32 -1.33
N MET A 432 -2.51 -9.61 -1.64
CA MET A 432 -3.76 -10.22 -2.11
C MET A 432 -4.77 -10.29 -0.97
N GLY A 433 -5.87 -9.55 -1.11
CA GLY A 433 -6.93 -9.38 -0.11
C GLY A 433 -7.34 -7.92 0.06
N ASP A 434 -8.51 -7.68 0.65
CA ASP A 434 -9.00 -6.34 0.97
C ASP A 434 -8.67 -5.99 2.44
N TYR A 435 -7.85 -4.95 2.63
CA TYR A 435 -7.41 -4.50 3.96
C TYR A 435 -7.94 -3.11 4.33
N SER A 436 -9.03 -2.67 3.69
CA SER A 436 -9.68 -1.38 3.96
C SER A 436 -10.26 -1.30 5.38
N THR A 437 -10.69 -2.46 5.93
CA THR A 437 -11.33 -2.55 7.25
C THR A 437 -10.75 -3.65 8.16
N VAL A 438 -9.88 -4.51 7.62
CA VAL A 438 -9.28 -5.64 8.33
C VAL A 438 -7.77 -5.57 8.20
N SER A 439 -7.04 -5.87 9.27
CA SER A 439 -5.57 -5.90 9.22
C SER A 439 -5.04 -7.09 8.41
N PRO A 440 -3.94 -6.92 7.65
CA PRO A 440 -3.22 -8.03 7.03
C PRO A 440 -2.67 -9.02 8.07
N SER A 441 -2.43 -10.27 7.66
CA SER A 441 -1.87 -11.29 8.56
C SER A 441 -0.39 -11.04 8.86
N ASP A 442 0.09 -11.53 10.00
CA ASP A 442 1.52 -11.44 10.36
C ASP A 442 2.43 -12.16 9.35
N ALA A 443 1.95 -13.24 8.72
CA ALA A 443 2.71 -13.97 7.71
C ALA A 443 2.87 -13.16 6.42
N GLN A 444 1.80 -12.51 5.98
CA GLN A 444 1.82 -11.61 4.82
C GLN A 444 2.65 -10.36 5.12
N LEU A 445 2.45 -9.73 6.29
CA LEU A 445 3.27 -8.60 6.73
C LEU A 445 4.74 -9.00 6.86
N GLY A 446 5.06 -10.19 7.36
CA GLY A 446 6.44 -10.67 7.43
C GLY A 446 7.10 -10.89 6.08
N SER A 447 6.29 -11.08 5.02
CA SER A 447 6.75 -11.30 3.65
C SER A 447 6.83 -9.99 2.86
N VAL A 448 5.88 -9.05 3.08
CA VAL A 448 5.87 -7.68 2.53
C VAL A 448 6.88 -6.78 3.23
N ALA A 449 7.04 -6.95 4.54
CA ALA A 449 8.22 -6.52 5.28
C ALA A 449 9.38 -7.42 4.89
N LEU A 450 9.66 -7.48 3.58
CA LEU A 450 10.97 -7.58 2.96
C LEU A 450 12.04 -7.76 4.02
N ARG A 451 12.17 -9.00 4.52
CA ARG A 451 13.17 -9.31 5.56
C ARG A 451 14.58 -8.92 5.10
N GLY A 452 14.74 -8.54 3.82
CA GLY A 452 15.91 -7.84 3.31
C GLY A 452 15.78 -6.91 2.10
N ALA A 453 14.62 -6.66 1.46
CA ALA A 453 14.57 -5.61 0.41
C ALA A 453 14.30 -4.19 0.91
N LEU A 454 14.18 -4.00 2.23
CA LEU A 454 14.68 -2.79 2.87
C LEU A 454 16.07 -3.08 3.44
N GLY A 455 17.01 -3.41 2.56
CA GLY A 455 18.43 -3.49 2.84
C GLY A 455 18.89 -2.23 3.59
N SER A 456 18.82 -2.33 4.91
CA SER A 456 19.22 -1.41 5.99
C SER A 456 18.43 -1.66 7.30
N ASN A 457 17.30 -2.41 7.31
CA ASN A 457 16.45 -2.61 8.50
C ASN A 457 16.12 -4.05 8.91
N GLY A 458 16.70 -5.08 8.28
CA GLY A 458 16.57 -6.47 8.76
C GLY A 458 17.07 -6.68 10.21
N TRP A 459 17.84 -5.74 10.73
CA TRP A 459 18.29 -5.70 12.12
C TRP A 459 17.19 -5.31 13.12
N ILE A 460 16.05 -4.72 12.71
CA ILE A 460 15.02 -4.25 13.64
C ILE A 460 14.16 -5.40 14.21
N GLY A 461 14.13 -6.55 13.52
CA GLY A 461 13.35 -7.74 13.91
C GLY A 461 11.84 -7.62 13.68
N ALA A 462 11.08 -8.57 14.19
CA ALA A 462 9.62 -8.63 14.06
C ALA A 462 8.92 -7.51 14.85
N ALA A 463 7.71 -7.13 14.45
CA ALA A 463 6.90 -6.19 15.23
C ALA A 463 6.47 -6.83 16.55
N THR A 464 6.57 -6.08 17.64
CA THR A 464 6.17 -6.51 19.00
C THR A 464 4.97 -5.74 19.53
N SER A 465 4.45 -4.79 18.75
CA SER A 465 3.22 -4.06 19.03
C SER A 465 2.45 -3.77 17.74
N GLY A 466 1.16 -3.45 17.87
CA GLY A 466 0.44 -2.70 16.84
C GLY A 466 0.95 -1.26 16.71
N VAL A 467 0.45 -0.54 15.72
CA VAL A 467 0.74 0.90 15.52
C VAL A 467 0.03 1.72 16.60
N GLN A 468 0.77 2.63 17.23
CA GLN A 468 0.31 3.49 18.31
C GLN A 468 0.39 4.96 17.90
N THR A 469 -0.57 5.77 18.31
CA THR A 469 -0.57 7.22 18.04
C THR A 469 0.37 7.96 19.00
N SER A 470 1.03 9.00 18.49
CA SER A 470 1.85 9.91 19.30
C SER A 470 1.07 11.17 19.63
N SER A 471 1.21 11.66 20.86
CA SER A 471 0.59 12.92 21.29
C SER A 471 1.12 14.17 20.56
N LYS A 472 2.28 14.08 19.89
CA LYS A 472 2.80 15.13 19.00
C LYS A 472 2.23 15.05 17.57
N GLY A 473 1.34 14.11 17.30
CA GLY A 473 0.88 13.76 15.96
C GLY A 473 1.84 12.78 15.27
N GLY A 474 1.31 11.94 14.37
CA GLY A 474 2.04 10.81 13.79
C GLY A 474 1.84 9.51 14.58
N VAL A 475 2.56 8.46 14.19
CA VAL A 475 2.42 7.11 14.76
C VAL A 475 3.78 6.46 15.03
N PHE A 476 3.81 5.43 15.86
CA PHE A 476 4.99 4.61 16.09
C PHE A 476 4.62 3.15 16.34
N GLN A 477 5.55 2.23 16.08
CA GLN A 477 5.37 0.79 16.26
C GLN A 477 6.65 0.17 16.81
N ARG A 478 6.52 -0.71 17.81
CA ARG A 478 7.66 -1.40 18.42
C ARG A 478 8.02 -2.66 17.64
N PHE A 479 9.31 -2.95 17.62
CA PHE A 479 9.92 -4.13 17.01
C PHE A 479 10.90 -4.77 18.01
N GLU A 480 11.37 -5.98 17.74
CA GLU A 480 12.28 -6.72 18.64
C GLU A 480 13.55 -5.95 19.00
N HIS A 481 14.08 -5.13 18.08
CA HIS A 481 15.35 -4.43 18.24
C HIS A 481 15.25 -2.90 18.07
N GLY A 482 14.03 -2.35 18.03
CA GLY A 482 13.84 -0.90 18.02
C GLY A 482 12.39 -0.47 17.77
N VAL A 483 12.22 0.74 17.25
CA VAL A 483 10.90 1.34 17.04
C VAL A 483 10.87 2.06 15.68
N GLY A 484 9.82 1.81 14.90
CA GLY A 484 9.49 2.57 13.71
C GLY A 484 8.64 3.79 14.09
N TYR A 485 8.98 4.96 13.58
CA TYR A 485 8.25 6.21 13.79
C TYR A 485 7.83 6.79 12.44
N TRP A 486 6.62 7.30 12.37
CA TRP A 486 6.14 8.06 11.22
C TRP A 486 5.53 9.38 11.66
N SER A 487 5.80 10.43 10.89
CA SER A 487 5.08 11.70 10.95
C SER A 487 4.86 12.24 9.53
N PRO A 488 3.87 13.10 9.30
CA PRO A 488 3.67 13.73 7.98
C PRO A 488 4.90 14.47 7.47
N ALA A 489 5.73 15.02 8.36
CA ALA A 489 6.90 15.82 7.99
C ALA A 489 8.15 14.97 7.67
N THR A 490 8.30 13.80 8.31
CA THR A 490 9.55 13.01 8.26
C THR A 490 9.41 11.69 7.50
N GLY A 491 8.19 11.25 7.20
CA GLY A 491 7.93 9.90 6.75
C GLY A 491 8.31 8.85 7.80
N ALA A 492 8.36 7.58 7.39
CA ALA A 492 8.71 6.46 8.27
C ALA A 492 10.22 6.35 8.45
N GLN A 493 10.68 6.27 9.69
CA GLN A 493 12.08 6.12 10.08
C GLN A 493 12.21 5.15 11.26
N PHE A 494 13.27 4.35 11.27
CA PHE A 494 13.51 3.36 12.33
C PHE A 494 14.62 3.82 13.27
N VAL A 495 14.40 3.69 14.58
CA VAL A 495 15.38 3.98 15.62
C VAL A 495 15.66 2.73 16.42
N GLY A 496 16.93 2.35 16.46
CA GLY A 496 17.42 1.14 17.10
C GLY A 496 18.33 1.39 18.26
N GLU A 497 18.70 0.32 18.95
CA GLU A 497 19.78 0.40 19.92
C GLU A 497 21.14 0.62 19.25
N PRO A 498 22.05 1.39 19.86
CA PRO A 498 21.95 2.06 21.17
C PRO A 498 21.26 3.44 21.15
N VAL A 499 20.80 3.90 19.99
CA VAL A 499 20.25 5.27 19.81
C VAL A 499 18.92 5.43 20.53
N LEU A 500 18.04 4.43 20.45
CA LEU A 500 16.72 4.44 21.06
C LEU A 500 16.81 4.66 22.58
N SER A 501 17.62 3.87 23.28
CA SER A 501 17.83 4.03 24.73
C SER A 501 18.38 5.41 25.08
N ALA A 502 19.38 5.90 24.34
CA ALA A 502 19.96 7.21 24.59
C ALA A 502 18.98 8.36 24.30
N TRP A 503 18.13 8.21 23.29
CA TRP A 503 17.12 9.19 22.91
C TRP A 503 15.98 9.31 23.95
N GLY A 504 15.73 8.25 24.72
CA GLY A 504 14.79 8.28 25.83
C GLY A 504 15.10 9.36 26.87
N ALA A 505 16.37 9.67 27.11
CA ALA A 505 16.78 10.77 28.00
C ALA A 505 16.40 12.17 27.47
N TYR A 506 16.03 12.26 26.19
CA TYR A 506 15.57 13.48 25.53
C TYR A 506 14.05 13.49 25.32
N GLY A 507 13.30 12.53 25.89
CA GLY A 507 11.85 12.46 25.78
C GLY A 507 11.34 11.94 24.43
N TYR A 508 12.16 11.18 23.69
CA TYR A 508 11.80 10.62 22.38
C TYR A 508 11.22 11.68 21.41
N GLN A 509 10.18 11.35 20.64
CA GLN A 509 9.59 12.19 19.62
C GLN A 509 8.92 13.45 20.19
N THR A 510 8.44 13.40 21.43
CA THR A 510 7.76 14.51 22.10
C THR A 510 8.74 15.51 22.73
N GLY A 511 10.00 15.15 22.89
CA GLY A 511 11.01 15.99 23.50
C GLY A 511 11.86 16.79 22.51
N SER A 512 13.02 17.27 22.96
CA SER A 512 13.79 18.33 22.30
C SER A 512 14.44 17.91 20.97
N MET A 513 14.65 16.61 20.77
CA MET A 513 15.20 16.08 19.53
C MET A 513 14.13 15.91 18.44
N GLY A 514 12.85 15.74 18.80
CA GLY A 514 11.76 15.55 17.84
C GLY A 514 11.86 14.27 17.01
N TYR A 515 11.03 14.13 15.97
CA TYR A 515 10.98 12.91 15.15
C TYR A 515 12.32 12.63 14.45
N PRO A 516 12.70 11.34 14.26
CA PRO A 516 13.79 10.98 13.36
C PRO A 516 13.48 11.44 11.93
N CYS A 517 14.49 11.98 11.25
CA CYS A 517 14.43 12.41 9.84
C CYS A 517 15.24 11.50 8.90
N SER A 518 16.04 10.57 9.44
CA SER A 518 16.79 9.58 8.67
C SER A 518 16.85 8.25 9.42
N GLY A 519 17.19 7.17 8.72
CA GLY A 519 17.74 5.96 9.34
C GLY A 519 19.17 6.17 9.85
N GLY A 520 19.78 5.10 10.38
CA GLY A 520 21.20 5.11 10.77
C GLY A 520 22.12 5.10 9.54
N VAL A 521 22.93 6.14 9.38
CA VAL A 521 23.86 6.33 8.25
C VAL A 521 25.29 6.10 8.70
N VAL A 522 26.08 5.37 7.89
CA VAL A 522 27.52 5.19 8.13
C VAL A 522 28.27 6.48 7.74
N GLY A 523 29.03 7.03 8.68
CA GLY A 523 29.86 8.22 8.52
C GLY A 523 31.35 7.90 8.43
N VAL A 524 32.18 8.95 8.49
CA VAL A 524 33.64 8.87 8.37
C VAL A 524 34.23 7.96 9.46
N GLY A 525 35.20 7.13 9.08
CA GLY A 525 35.97 6.30 10.01
C GLY A 525 35.15 5.25 10.75
N GLY A 526 34.06 4.75 10.12
CA GLY A 526 33.17 3.75 10.70
C GLY A 526 32.24 4.29 11.79
N SER A 527 32.16 5.61 11.95
CA SER A 527 31.12 6.23 12.77
C SER A 527 29.74 6.00 12.16
N ARG A 528 28.70 6.22 12.95
CA ARG A 528 27.31 6.19 12.51
C ARG A 528 26.61 7.45 13.02
N HIS A 529 25.63 7.93 12.28
CA HIS A 529 24.79 9.03 12.69
C HIS A 529 23.33 8.86 12.27
N GLN A 530 22.45 9.54 12.98
CA GLN A 530 21.02 9.59 12.67
C GLN A 530 20.49 10.99 12.93
N ILE A 531 19.74 11.53 11.97
CA ILE A 531 19.22 12.90 12.00
C ILE A 531 17.83 12.90 12.64
N PHE A 532 17.56 13.92 13.44
CA PHE A 532 16.28 14.21 14.08
C PHE A 532 15.91 15.68 13.82
N GLU A 533 14.64 16.04 13.97
CA GLU A 533 14.15 17.41 13.74
C GLU A 533 14.95 18.48 14.50
N GLY A 534 15.33 18.16 15.74
CA GLY A 534 16.03 19.05 16.67
C GLY A 534 17.55 18.89 16.68
N GLY A 535 18.11 17.90 15.99
CA GLY A 535 19.56 17.68 15.99
C GLY A 535 20.01 16.35 15.39
N ILE A 536 21.17 15.87 15.83
CA ILE A 536 21.81 14.68 15.27
C ILE A 536 22.36 13.79 16.38
N ALA A 537 22.22 12.49 16.25
CA ALA A 537 22.90 11.49 17.06
C ALA A 537 24.13 11.00 16.32
N TYR A 538 25.26 10.85 17.02
CA TYR A 538 26.48 10.21 16.51
C TYR A 538 26.96 9.13 17.47
N TRP A 539 27.48 8.04 16.91
CA TRP A 539 28.13 6.97 17.69
C TRP A 539 29.16 6.21 16.87
N ARG A 540 29.96 5.39 17.55
CA ARG A 540 30.74 4.32 16.93
C ARG A 540 30.14 2.98 17.37
N PRO A 541 30.24 1.90 16.57
CA PRO A 541 29.88 0.57 17.03
C PRO A 541 30.56 0.24 18.37
N GLY A 542 29.78 -0.19 19.38
CA GLY A 542 30.26 -0.43 20.75
C GLY A 542 30.54 0.82 21.61
N GLY A 543 30.39 2.02 21.05
CA GLY A 543 30.60 3.29 21.74
C GLY A 543 29.32 3.94 22.27
N ARG A 544 29.48 5.06 22.99
CA ARG A 544 28.35 5.87 23.47
C ARG A 544 27.71 6.68 22.35
N VAL A 545 26.40 6.86 22.43
CA VAL A 545 25.64 7.78 21.56
C VAL A 545 25.74 9.19 22.13
N SER A 546 26.19 10.13 21.29
CA SER A 546 26.25 11.55 21.62
C SER A 546 25.24 12.31 20.76
N PHE A 547 24.31 13.00 21.41
CA PHE A 547 23.37 13.90 20.75
C PHE A 547 23.92 15.33 20.70
N ILE A 548 23.74 15.99 19.57
CA ILE A 548 24.20 17.35 19.30
C ILE A 548 23.01 18.12 18.74
N HIS A 549 22.66 19.21 19.40
CA HIS A 549 21.46 20.00 19.08
C HIS A 549 21.68 21.47 19.41
N GLY A 550 20.77 22.32 18.93
CA GLY A 550 20.75 23.75 19.25
C GLY A 550 22.02 24.50 18.82
N SER A 551 22.49 25.43 19.66
CA SER A 551 23.59 26.33 19.30
C SER A 551 24.94 25.63 19.12
N ILE A 552 25.18 24.52 19.82
CA ILE A 552 26.39 23.71 19.66
C ILE A 552 26.39 23.03 18.28
N LEU A 553 25.25 22.50 17.83
CA LEU A 553 25.12 21.91 16.50
C LEU A 553 25.46 22.93 15.41
N ASN A 554 24.90 24.15 15.51
CA ASN A 554 25.17 25.22 14.56
C ASN A 554 26.67 25.59 14.52
N ALA A 555 27.31 25.70 15.69
CA ALA A 555 28.73 25.99 15.80
C ALA A 555 29.61 24.88 15.20
N TRP A 556 29.26 23.61 15.46
CA TRP A 556 30.00 22.45 14.95
C TRP A 556 29.81 22.29 13.43
N ALA A 557 28.60 22.50 12.93
CA ALA A 557 28.30 22.52 11.50
C ALA A 557 29.12 23.58 10.77
N ALA A 558 29.16 24.81 11.30
CA ALA A 558 29.97 25.91 10.75
C ALA A 558 31.48 25.61 10.79
N ALA A 559 31.93 24.78 11.74
CA ALA A 559 33.33 24.37 11.85
C ALA A 559 33.71 23.19 10.92
N GLY A 560 32.76 22.65 10.14
CA GLY A 560 33.00 21.55 9.21
C GLY A 560 32.69 20.16 9.77
N TRP A 561 31.79 20.04 10.75
CA TRP A 561 31.28 18.77 11.27
C TRP A 561 32.39 17.85 11.79
N GLU A 562 32.32 16.55 11.51
CA GLU A 562 33.33 15.56 11.92
C GLU A 562 34.72 15.80 11.32
N ARG A 563 34.82 16.62 10.26
CA ARG A 563 36.11 17.04 9.67
C ARG A 563 36.73 18.25 10.36
N SER A 564 36.02 18.86 11.32
CA SER A 564 36.54 19.98 12.10
C SER A 564 37.74 19.56 12.96
N LYS A 565 38.50 20.55 13.44
CA LYS A 565 39.65 20.31 14.33
C LYS A 565 39.31 19.57 15.63
N VAL A 566 38.05 19.61 16.07
CA VAL A 566 37.59 18.96 17.31
C VAL A 566 37.12 17.52 17.09
N GLY A 567 36.81 17.11 15.85
CA GLY A 567 36.41 15.75 15.51
C GLY A 567 34.97 15.40 15.90
N LEU A 568 34.74 14.12 16.25
CA LEU A 568 33.41 13.62 16.63
C LEU A 568 33.05 13.96 18.08
N PRO A 569 31.75 14.10 18.40
CA PRO A 569 31.27 14.34 19.76
C PRO A 569 31.43 13.10 20.64
N THR A 570 31.82 13.30 21.89
CA THR A 570 32.12 12.21 22.85
C THR A 570 31.26 12.23 24.11
N GLY A 571 30.58 13.35 24.36
CA GLY A 571 29.74 13.53 25.54
C GLY A 571 28.51 14.38 25.25
N ARG A 572 27.60 14.49 26.23
CA ARG A 572 26.41 15.35 26.15
C ARG A 572 26.77 16.82 26.31
N ALA A 573 25.96 17.71 25.75
CA ALA A 573 26.03 19.13 26.09
C ALA A 573 25.63 19.35 27.56
N VAL A 574 26.41 20.15 28.28
CA VAL A 574 26.16 20.52 29.68
C VAL A 574 26.03 22.03 29.77
N ARG A 575 24.97 22.48 30.45
CA ARG A 575 24.79 23.89 30.83
C ARG A 575 25.64 24.19 32.06
N GLN A 576 26.53 25.15 31.96
CA GLN A 576 27.33 25.67 33.07
C GLN A 576 26.54 26.69 33.89
N ALA A 577 27.04 27.02 35.09
CA ALA A 577 26.38 27.95 36.02
C ALA A 577 26.19 29.35 35.42
N ASP A 578 27.09 29.78 34.53
CA ASP A 578 27.02 31.05 33.78
C ASP A 578 26.05 31.00 32.58
N GLY A 579 25.36 29.88 32.39
CA GLY A 579 24.45 29.63 31.26
C GLY A 579 25.13 29.16 29.97
N THR A 580 26.46 29.07 29.93
CA THR A 580 27.23 28.59 28.77
C THR A 580 26.93 27.11 28.51
N MET A 581 26.58 26.76 27.28
CA MET A 581 26.49 25.37 26.85
C MET A 581 27.85 24.87 26.42
N THR A 582 28.32 23.73 26.93
CA THR A 582 29.60 23.12 26.53
C THR A 582 29.42 21.65 26.21
N GLN A 583 30.05 21.20 25.12
CA GLN A 583 30.09 19.79 24.71
C GLN A 583 31.50 19.36 24.34
N THR A 584 31.86 18.14 24.73
CA THR A 584 33.18 17.53 24.46
C THR A 584 33.17 16.76 23.16
N PHE A 585 34.32 16.79 22.48
CA PHE A 585 34.61 16.12 21.22
C PHE A 585 35.95 15.38 21.34
N GLU A 586 36.28 14.52 20.38
CA GLU A 586 37.49 13.66 20.39
C GLU A 586 38.78 14.45 20.63
N LYS A 587 38.89 15.66 20.07
CA LYS A 587 40.12 16.46 20.09
C LYS A 587 39.94 17.82 20.76
N GLY A 588 38.82 18.04 21.46
CA GLY A 588 38.55 19.35 22.03
C GLY A 588 37.14 19.54 22.56
N ARG A 589 36.69 20.79 22.64
CA ARG A 589 35.33 21.14 23.08
C ARG A 589 34.80 22.37 22.37
N ILE A 590 33.48 22.40 22.24
CA ILE A 590 32.75 23.59 21.78
C ILE A 590 31.95 24.13 22.96
N SER A 591 32.09 25.44 23.20
CA SER A 591 31.32 26.19 24.20
C SER A 591 30.58 27.34 23.52
N VAL A 592 29.30 27.52 23.83
CA VAL A 592 28.48 28.64 23.36
C VAL A 592 27.87 29.37 24.55
N ALA A 593 28.29 30.62 24.75
CA ALA A 593 27.79 31.47 25.82
C ALA A 593 26.36 31.97 25.53
N PRO A 594 25.60 32.46 26.55
CA PRO A 594 24.24 32.97 26.34
C PRO A 594 24.12 34.11 25.32
N ASN A 595 25.18 34.90 25.15
CA ASN A 595 25.26 35.97 24.15
C ASN A 595 25.60 35.47 22.72
N GLY A 596 25.64 34.15 22.51
CA GLY A 596 25.94 33.53 21.23
C GLY A 596 27.43 33.40 20.90
N LYS A 597 28.34 33.84 21.78
CA LYS A 597 29.78 33.73 21.55
C LYS A 597 30.21 32.26 21.53
N VAL A 598 30.73 31.81 20.39
CA VAL A 598 31.25 30.45 20.18
C VAL A 598 32.75 30.40 20.50
N THR A 599 33.16 29.42 21.29
CA THR A 599 34.57 29.10 21.55
C THR A 599 34.83 27.64 21.20
N ILE A 600 35.76 27.39 20.27
CA ILE A 600 36.20 26.06 19.86
C ILE A 600 37.65 25.89 20.28
N ARG A 601 37.89 25.09 21.32
CA ARG A 601 39.24 24.78 21.81
C ARG A 601 39.65 23.40 21.37
#